data_AF-V4U2Q1-F1
#
_entry.id   AF-V4U2Q1-F1
#
_cell.length_a   1.000
_cell.length_b   1.000
_cell.length_c   1.000
_cell.angle_alpha   90.00
_cell.angle_beta   90.00
_cell.angle_gamma   90.00
#
_symmetry.space_group_name_H-M   'P 1'
#
loop_
_entity.id
_entity.type
_entity.pdbx_description
1 polymer ?
#
loop_
_entity_poly.entity_id
_entity_poly.type
_entity_poly.pdbx_seq_one_letter_code
_entity_poly.pdbx_strand_id
1 'polypeptide(L)'
;MASLTLTPLSHSPTSLSSNTSTQRVTKKLSFQSPTRRRLLVNGKEYRSRRRSLVLRRSAVDDVPVLDPPPPPPPDSSESDKTEFIASLKLKLLSAVSGLNRGLAANTDDLQKADAAAKELEAVGGPVDLSVGLDRLQGKWRLLYSSAFSSRTLGGSRPGPPTGRLLPITLGQVFQRIDILSKDFDNIAELELGVPWPLPPVEVTATLAHKFELIGSSNIKIIFEKTTVKTTGNLSQLPPLELPRFPDALRPPSDTRSGEFEVTYLDNDTRITRGDRAELRVFVIT
;
A
#
# COMPACT_ATOMS: atom_id res chain seq x y z
N MET A 1 69.94 -12.12 -24.20
CA MET A 1 70.97 -12.13 -23.15
C MET A 1 70.43 -11.33 -21.96
N ALA A 2 70.52 -11.90 -20.74
CA ALA A 2 70.11 -11.38 -19.42
C ALA A 2 68.57 -11.09 -19.27
N SER A 3 67.72 -11.81 -18.51
CA SER A 3 67.80 -12.40 -17.14
C SER A 3 68.10 -11.31 -16.10
N LEU A 4 67.34 -10.98 -15.05
CA LEU A 4 66.59 -11.74 -14.01
C LEU A 4 65.75 -10.71 -13.19
N THR A 5 64.43 -10.89 -13.02
CA THR A 5 63.69 -11.37 -11.82
C THR A 5 63.54 -10.47 -10.57
N LEU A 6 62.26 -10.36 -10.16
CA LEU A 6 61.66 -10.49 -8.81
C LEU A 6 61.63 -9.31 -7.81
N THR A 7 60.37 -8.95 -7.50
CA THR A 7 59.68 -8.38 -6.30
C THR A 7 60.22 -8.86 -4.92
N PRO A 8 59.77 -8.42 -3.69
CA PRO A 8 58.44 -7.86 -3.30
C PRO A 8 58.33 -6.99 -1.98
N LEU A 9 57.08 -6.71 -1.53
CA LEU A 9 56.55 -6.43 -0.15
C LEU A 9 57.08 -5.17 0.62
N SER A 10 56.42 -4.49 1.57
CA SER A 10 55.04 -4.34 2.10
C SER A 10 55.04 -3.33 3.27
N HIS A 11 53.83 -2.90 3.70
CA HIS A 11 53.45 -2.29 5.01
C HIS A 11 53.72 -0.79 5.19
N SER A 12 52.91 0.05 5.86
CA SER A 12 51.50 0.12 6.27
C SER A 12 51.27 1.55 6.87
N PRO A 13 50.20 1.88 7.62
CA PRO A 13 49.33 3.03 7.39
C PRO A 13 49.67 4.30 8.19
N THR A 14 49.20 5.46 7.74
CA THR A 14 49.15 6.68 8.57
C THR A 14 47.70 7.01 8.89
N SER A 15 47.34 6.82 10.15
CA SER A 15 46.10 7.29 10.77
C SER A 15 46.19 8.80 11.02
N LEU A 16 45.21 9.56 10.54
CA LEU A 16 44.95 10.92 10.99
C LEU A 16 43.61 10.95 11.70
N SER A 17 43.70 11.06 13.01
CA SER A 17 42.65 11.37 13.94
C SER A 17 42.33 12.86 13.89
N SER A 18 41.05 13.20 13.73
CA SER A 18 40.53 14.54 14.05
C SER A 18 39.29 14.39 14.92
N ASN A 19 39.50 14.57 16.22
CA ASN A 19 38.45 14.88 17.19
C ASN A 19 37.86 16.25 16.86
N THR A 20 36.52 16.37 16.84
CA THR A 20 35.87 17.63 17.18
C THR A 20 34.59 17.36 17.96
N SER A 21 34.70 17.69 19.24
CA SER A 21 33.62 17.89 20.20
C SER A 21 32.76 19.08 19.77
N THR A 22 31.43 18.93 19.76
CA THR A 22 30.52 20.04 20.09
C THR A 22 29.13 19.54 20.51
N GLN A 23 28.95 19.53 21.84
CA GLN A 23 27.82 20.06 22.60
C GLN A 23 26.37 19.73 22.20
N ARG A 24 25.73 18.98 23.11
CA ARG A 24 24.30 18.95 23.39
C ARG A 24 23.73 20.36 23.57
N VAL A 25 22.63 20.64 22.89
CA VAL A 25 21.66 21.66 23.32
C VAL A 25 20.29 20.99 23.43
N THR A 26 19.88 20.74 24.67
CA THR A 26 18.54 20.33 25.06
C THR A 26 17.64 21.56 25.15
N LYS A 27 16.75 21.77 24.18
CA LYS A 27 15.64 22.73 24.35
C LYS A 27 14.40 21.98 24.80
N LYS A 28 14.14 22.05 26.11
CA LYS A 28 12.83 21.78 26.71
C LYS A 28 11.85 22.84 26.22
N LEU A 29 10.81 22.42 25.51
CA LEU A 29 9.62 23.23 25.26
C LEU A 29 8.49 22.65 26.10
N SER A 30 8.28 23.27 27.25
CA SER A 30 7.07 23.16 28.05
C SER A 30 6.02 24.08 27.44
N PHE A 31 4.91 23.54 26.94
CA PHE A 31 3.70 24.33 26.71
C PHE A 31 2.55 23.74 27.52
N GLN A 32 2.05 24.60 28.39
CA GLN A 32 1.00 24.39 29.35
C GLN A 32 -0.36 24.33 28.64
N SER A 33 -1.16 23.33 29.01
CA SER A 33 -2.57 23.21 28.71
C SER A 33 -3.42 24.22 29.49
N PRO A 34 -4.42 24.87 28.87
CA PRO A 34 -5.52 25.48 29.61
C PRO A 34 -6.79 24.62 29.56
N THR A 35 -7.08 24.09 30.74
CA THR A 35 -8.36 23.84 31.43
C THR A 35 -9.69 24.13 30.70
N ARG A 36 -10.56 23.11 30.78
CA ARG A 36 -12.03 23.12 30.70
C ARG A 36 -12.69 24.43 31.19
N ARG A 37 -13.68 24.92 30.43
CA ARG A 37 -14.84 25.63 31.00
C ARG A 37 -16.12 24.85 30.69
N ARG A 38 -16.68 24.24 31.75
CA ARG A 38 -18.09 23.86 31.83
C ARG A 38 -18.90 25.16 31.96
N LEU A 39 -19.91 25.34 31.11
CA LEU A 39 -21.03 26.20 31.42
C LEU A 39 -22.24 25.30 31.68
N LEU A 40 -22.53 25.14 32.97
CA LEU A 40 -23.87 24.87 33.48
C LEU A 40 -24.68 26.15 33.29
N VAL A 41 -25.79 26.09 32.57
CA VAL A 41 -26.91 26.99 32.79
C VAL A 41 -28.14 26.15 33.06
N ASN A 42 -28.76 26.56 34.16
CA ASN A 42 -29.80 25.92 34.94
C ASN A 42 -31.15 26.60 34.64
N GLY A 43 -32.23 25.85 34.84
CA GLY A 43 -33.60 26.39 35.02
C GLY A 43 -34.42 26.42 33.72
N LYS A 44 -35.68 26.01 33.68
CA LYS A 44 -36.70 25.98 34.73
C LYS A 44 -37.82 25.01 34.33
N GLU A 45 -38.32 24.32 35.35
CA GLU A 45 -39.56 23.56 35.37
C GLU A 45 -40.77 24.46 35.07
N TYR A 46 -41.80 23.91 34.41
CA TYR A 46 -43.18 24.15 34.83
C TYR A 46 -44.00 22.85 34.68
N ARG A 47 -44.42 22.35 35.84
CA ARG A 47 -45.51 21.38 36.02
C ARG A 47 -46.80 21.95 35.44
N SER A 48 -47.63 21.10 34.82
CA SER A 48 -49.02 20.96 35.28
C SER A 48 -49.68 19.72 34.67
N ARG A 49 -49.95 18.75 35.54
CA ARG A 49 -50.95 17.70 35.36
C ARG A 49 -52.34 18.35 35.28
N ARG A 50 -53.12 18.02 34.25
CA ARG A 50 -54.57 17.94 34.40
C ARG A 50 -55.06 16.59 33.91
N ARG A 51 -55.48 15.78 34.87
CA ARG A 51 -56.35 14.61 34.66
C ARG A 51 -57.77 15.14 34.45
N SER A 52 -58.45 14.70 33.40
CA SER A 52 -59.91 14.73 33.34
C SER A 52 -60.41 13.33 32.98
N LEU A 53 -61.14 12.76 33.92
CA LEU A 53 -61.94 11.55 33.79
C LEU A 53 -63.23 11.92 33.05
N VAL A 54 -63.56 11.24 31.94
CA VAL A 54 -64.94 11.14 31.45
C VAL A 54 -65.18 9.71 30.95
N LEU A 55 -66.38 9.25 31.26
CA LEU A 55 -66.91 7.89 31.25
C LEU A 55 -67.07 7.23 29.86
N ARG A 56 -67.02 5.90 29.92
CA ARG A 56 -67.46 4.90 28.94
C ARG A 56 -68.75 5.26 28.19
N ARG A 57 -68.75 4.99 26.87
CA ARG A 57 -69.90 4.38 26.17
C ARG A 57 -69.38 3.44 25.08
N SER A 58 -69.91 2.22 25.07
CA SER A 58 -69.50 1.11 24.21
C SER A 58 -70.19 1.14 22.83
N ALA A 59 -69.53 0.48 21.87
CA ALA A 59 -70.02 -0.11 20.62
C ALA A 59 -70.23 0.83 19.42
N VAL A 60 -69.27 0.84 18.49
CA VAL A 60 -69.26 0.00 17.27
C VAL A 60 -67.82 -0.13 16.75
N ASP A 61 -67.48 -1.33 16.31
CA ASP A 61 -66.16 -1.77 15.88
C ASP A 61 -65.98 -1.38 14.40
N ASP A 62 -65.45 -0.18 14.15
CA ASP A 62 -64.93 0.21 12.84
C ASP A 62 -63.41 0.30 12.97
N VAL A 63 -62.73 -0.71 12.46
CA VAL A 63 -61.27 -0.77 12.35
C VAL A 63 -60.84 0.28 11.33
N PRO A 64 -60.13 1.37 11.71
CA PRO A 64 -59.47 2.18 10.70
C PRO A 64 -58.29 1.36 10.20
N VAL A 65 -58.41 0.82 8.99
CA VAL A 65 -57.25 0.37 8.22
C VAL A 65 -56.41 1.63 8.00
N LEU A 66 -55.43 1.85 8.89
CA LEU A 66 -54.37 2.80 8.66
C LEU A 66 -53.63 2.29 7.43
N ASP A 67 -53.69 3.06 6.33
CA ASP A 67 -52.81 2.85 5.20
C ASP A 67 -51.37 2.76 5.73
N PRO A 68 -50.58 1.74 5.30
CA PRO A 68 -49.19 1.68 5.69
C PRO A 68 -48.50 2.98 5.26
N PRO A 69 -47.62 3.56 6.09
CA PRO A 69 -46.87 4.75 5.71
C PRO A 69 -46.15 4.48 4.39
N PRO A 70 -46.09 5.45 3.46
CA PRO A 70 -45.37 5.29 2.22
C PRO A 70 -43.93 4.84 2.52
N PRO A 71 -43.37 3.91 1.73
CA PRO A 71 -41.99 3.48 1.91
C PRO A 71 -41.08 4.72 1.93
N PRO A 72 -40.06 4.77 2.80
CA PRO A 72 -39.11 5.86 2.78
C PRO A 72 -38.54 6.00 1.38
N PRO A 73 -38.34 7.23 0.87
CA PRO A 73 -37.72 7.44 -0.43
C PRO A 73 -36.35 6.74 -0.45
N PRO A 74 -35.92 6.16 -1.58
CA PRO A 74 -34.61 5.55 -1.67
C PRO A 74 -33.53 6.57 -1.28
N ASP A 75 -32.55 6.12 -0.49
CA ASP A 75 -31.40 6.91 -0.02
C ASP A 75 -30.58 7.48 -1.19
N SER A 76 -31.03 8.59 -1.78
CA SER A 76 -30.35 9.26 -2.89
C SER A 76 -28.91 9.68 -2.54
N SER A 77 -28.61 9.86 -1.25
CA SER A 77 -27.27 10.23 -0.78
C SER A 77 -26.21 9.12 -0.92
N GLU A 78 -26.59 7.84 -0.82
CA GLU A 78 -25.63 6.73 -0.92
C GLU A 78 -25.30 6.39 -2.37
N SER A 79 -26.28 6.52 -3.28
CA SER A 79 -26.02 6.41 -4.73
C SER A 79 -25.07 7.51 -5.20
N ASP A 80 -25.32 8.76 -4.81
CA ASP A 80 -24.49 9.90 -5.21
C ASP A 80 -23.04 9.76 -4.70
N LYS A 81 -22.87 9.27 -3.48
CA LYS A 81 -21.54 9.02 -2.90
C LYS A 81 -20.81 7.89 -3.63
N THR A 82 -21.52 6.83 -4.00
CA THR A 82 -20.94 5.69 -4.73
C THR A 82 -20.49 6.11 -6.13
N GLU A 83 -21.31 6.88 -6.85
CA GLU A 83 -20.94 7.46 -8.15
C GLU A 83 -19.75 8.40 -8.04
N PHE A 84 -19.70 9.22 -6.99
CA PHE A 84 -18.57 10.10 -6.74
C PHE A 84 -17.27 9.32 -6.49
N ILE A 85 -17.30 8.28 -5.66
CA ILE A 85 -16.15 7.38 -5.44
C ILE A 85 -15.71 6.72 -6.74
N ALA A 86 -16.66 6.24 -7.55
CA ALA A 86 -16.35 5.65 -8.86
C ALA A 86 -15.64 6.66 -9.79
N SER A 87 -16.07 7.93 -9.79
CA SER A 87 -15.42 9.00 -10.57
C SER A 87 -13.97 9.26 -10.13
N LEU A 88 -13.71 9.24 -8.82
CA LEU A 88 -12.36 9.41 -8.26
C LEU A 88 -11.46 8.21 -8.56
N LYS A 89 -12.01 6.99 -8.49
CA LYS A 89 -11.29 5.79 -8.94
C LYS A 89 -10.91 5.89 -10.41
N LEU A 90 -11.84 6.28 -11.28
CA LEU A 90 -11.56 6.46 -12.70
C LEU A 90 -10.49 7.53 -12.91
N LYS A 91 -10.52 8.63 -12.16
CA LYS A 91 -9.47 9.66 -12.18
C LYS A 91 -8.11 9.07 -11.81
N LEU A 92 -8.01 8.30 -10.72
CA LEU A 92 -6.76 7.64 -10.31
C LEU A 92 -6.27 6.64 -11.37
N LEU A 93 -7.15 5.77 -11.86
CA LEU A 93 -6.83 4.78 -12.90
C LEU A 93 -6.36 5.44 -14.19
N SER A 94 -6.98 6.56 -14.58
CA SER A 94 -6.56 7.35 -15.75
C SER A 94 -5.18 7.97 -15.56
N ALA A 95 -4.86 8.43 -14.34
CA ALA A 95 -3.57 9.02 -14.01
C ALA A 95 -2.42 8.00 -14.02
N VAL A 96 -2.70 6.73 -13.66
CA VAL A 96 -1.69 5.67 -13.64
C VAL A 96 -1.65 4.82 -14.92
N SER A 97 -2.63 5.01 -15.82
CA SER A 97 -2.70 4.32 -17.09
C SER A 97 -1.50 4.67 -17.96
N GLY A 98 -0.90 3.66 -18.61
CA GLY A 98 0.26 3.85 -19.49
C GLY A 98 1.60 4.08 -18.77
N LEU A 99 1.64 4.18 -17.44
CA LEU A 99 2.88 4.42 -16.69
C LEU A 99 3.74 3.16 -16.47
N ASN A 100 3.39 2.01 -17.06
CA ASN A 100 4.10 0.73 -16.93
C ASN A 100 4.42 0.39 -15.46
N ARG A 101 3.39 0.42 -14.60
CA ARG A 101 3.49 0.20 -13.13
C ARG A 101 4.32 1.25 -12.38
N GLY A 102 4.64 2.38 -13.00
CA GLY A 102 5.46 3.45 -12.45
C GLY A 102 6.86 3.52 -13.07
N LEU A 103 7.24 2.59 -13.95
CA LEU A 103 8.54 2.61 -14.64
C LEU A 103 8.66 3.75 -15.66
N ALA A 104 7.55 4.17 -16.26
CA ALA A 104 7.54 5.27 -17.22
C ALA A 104 7.14 6.62 -16.59
N ALA A 105 6.86 6.64 -15.27
CA ALA A 105 6.36 7.84 -14.60
C ALA A 105 7.46 8.90 -14.41
N ASN A 106 7.15 10.14 -14.79
CA ASN A 106 7.98 11.31 -14.47
C ASN A 106 7.52 11.96 -13.16
N THR A 107 8.13 13.09 -12.78
CA THR A 107 7.79 13.84 -11.57
C THR A 107 6.36 14.35 -11.55
N ASP A 108 5.83 14.76 -12.69
CA ASP A 108 4.48 15.32 -12.81
C ASP A 108 3.43 14.20 -12.72
N ASP A 109 3.73 13.05 -13.31
CA ASP A 109 2.88 11.85 -13.21
C ASP A 109 2.82 11.33 -11.76
N LEU A 110 3.95 11.35 -11.05
CA LEU A 110 4.01 11.01 -9.62
C LEU A 110 3.10 11.93 -8.80
N GLN A 111 3.13 13.24 -9.07
CA GLN A 111 2.28 14.22 -8.37
C GLN A 111 0.79 14.05 -8.72
N LYS A 112 0.45 13.80 -9.99
CA LYS A 112 -0.94 13.57 -10.42
C LYS A 112 -1.52 12.30 -9.78
N ALA A 113 -0.77 11.21 -9.78
CA ALA A 113 -1.18 9.97 -9.14
C ALA A 113 -1.36 10.13 -7.63
N ASP A 114 -0.43 10.84 -6.96
CA ASP A 114 -0.52 11.13 -5.53
C ASP A 114 -1.73 12.00 -5.17
N ALA A 115 -2.00 13.04 -5.95
CA ALA A 115 -3.17 13.90 -5.76
C ALA A 115 -4.48 13.13 -5.93
N ALA A 116 -4.60 12.32 -6.99
CA ALA A 116 -5.78 11.49 -7.23
C ALA A 116 -5.99 10.44 -6.12
N ALA A 117 -4.91 9.83 -5.63
CA ALA A 117 -4.98 8.89 -4.50
C ALA A 117 -5.46 9.58 -3.22
N LYS A 118 -4.93 10.78 -2.90
CA LYS A 118 -5.34 11.56 -1.72
C LYS A 118 -6.81 11.96 -1.75
N GLU A 119 -7.34 12.33 -2.91
CA GLU A 119 -8.77 12.62 -3.06
C GLU A 119 -9.61 11.38 -2.73
N LEU A 120 -9.20 10.19 -3.17
CA LEU A 120 -9.90 8.94 -2.88
C LEU A 120 -9.77 8.54 -1.39
N GLU A 121 -8.58 8.67 -0.81
CA GLU A 121 -8.30 8.44 0.62
C GLU A 121 -9.18 9.34 1.50
N ALA A 122 -9.34 10.62 1.13
CA ALA A 122 -10.15 11.58 1.88
C ALA A 122 -11.65 11.21 1.93
N VAL A 123 -12.18 10.60 0.87
CA VAL A 123 -13.59 10.18 0.78
C VAL A 123 -13.82 8.82 1.43
N GLY A 124 -12.85 7.91 1.33
CA GLY A 124 -12.91 6.59 1.96
C GLY A 124 -12.88 6.61 3.48
N GLY A 125 -12.24 7.65 4.06
CA GLY A 125 -12.09 7.77 5.51
C GLY A 125 -11.02 6.84 6.07
N PRO A 126 -10.80 6.86 7.40
CA PRO A 126 -9.79 6.04 8.04
C PRO A 126 -10.12 4.55 7.91
N VAL A 127 -9.14 3.77 7.46
CA VAL A 127 -9.28 2.31 7.34
C VAL A 127 -9.01 1.66 8.70
N ASP A 128 -9.93 0.77 9.13
CA ASP A 128 -9.72 -0.10 10.30
C ASP A 128 -9.77 -1.57 9.88
N LEU A 129 -8.59 -2.17 9.78
CA LEU A 129 -8.37 -3.58 9.47
C LEU A 129 -8.58 -4.48 10.67
N SER A 130 -8.74 -3.95 11.88
CA SER A 130 -9.01 -4.76 13.08
C SER A 130 -10.36 -5.48 12.96
N VAL A 131 -11.31 -4.85 12.28
CA VAL A 131 -12.68 -5.36 12.08
C VAL A 131 -12.88 -5.96 10.68
N GLY A 132 -12.12 -5.49 9.68
CA GLY A 132 -12.28 -5.87 8.28
C GLY A 132 -11.05 -6.51 7.64
N LEU A 133 -10.26 -7.28 8.41
CA LEU A 133 -9.02 -7.87 7.90
C LEU A 133 -9.30 -8.81 6.71
N ASP A 134 -10.42 -9.52 6.74
CA ASP A 134 -10.95 -10.44 5.71
C ASP A 134 -10.97 -9.81 4.31
N ARG A 135 -11.16 -8.50 4.24
CA ARG A 135 -11.19 -7.73 2.98
C ARG A 135 -9.84 -7.67 2.27
N LEU A 136 -8.74 -8.02 2.94
CA LEU A 136 -7.42 -8.16 2.30
C LEU A 136 -7.22 -9.52 1.63
N GLN A 137 -8.08 -10.51 1.88
CA GLN A 137 -7.92 -11.87 1.37
C GLN A 137 -7.90 -11.88 -0.15
N GLY A 138 -6.98 -12.65 -0.72
CA GLY A 138 -6.98 -12.95 -2.14
C GLY A 138 -5.72 -12.46 -2.86
N LYS A 139 -5.83 -12.35 -4.18
CA LYS A 139 -4.72 -12.01 -5.06
C LYS A 139 -4.92 -10.60 -5.60
N TRP A 140 -3.98 -9.73 -5.28
CA TRP A 140 -3.99 -8.32 -5.64
C TRP A 140 -2.96 -8.05 -6.73
N ARG A 141 -3.37 -7.53 -7.88
CA ARG A 141 -2.46 -7.10 -8.94
C ARG A 141 -2.05 -5.65 -8.74
N LEU A 142 -0.75 -5.38 -8.80
CA LEU A 142 -0.19 -4.04 -8.73
C LEU A 142 -0.42 -3.32 -10.06
N LEU A 143 -1.15 -2.21 -10.01
CA LEU A 143 -1.32 -1.30 -11.15
C LEU A 143 -0.21 -0.26 -11.22
N TYR A 144 0.20 0.26 -10.06
CA TYR A 144 1.13 1.38 -9.97
C TYR A 144 1.89 1.37 -8.67
N SER A 145 3.20 1.66 -8.73
CA SER A 145 4.03 1.95 -7.58
C SER A 145 4.94 3.15 -7.86
N SER A 146 4.89 4.17 -7.01
CA SER A 146 5.80 5.32 -7.12
C SER A 146 7.26 4.94 -6.82
N ALA A 147 7.52 3.78 -6.21
CA ALA A 147 8.90 3.34 -5.94
C ALA A 147 9.64 2.88 -7.21
N PHE A 148 8.92 2.47 -8.26
CA PHE A 148 9.54 1.99 -9.50
C PHE A 148 10.03 3.11 -10.41
N SER A 149 9.57 4.35 -10.23
CA SER A 149 10.07 5.50 -10.98
C SER A 149 11.49 5.92 -10.55
N SER A 150 11.87 5.60 -9.30
CA SER A 150 13.08 6.15 -8.67
C SER A 150 14.33 5.28 -8.82
N ARG A 151 14.24 3.98 -9.16
CA ARG A 151 15.41 3.07 -9.11
C ARG A 151 15.41 1.95 -10.15
N THR A 152 16.57 1.79 -10.81
CA THR A 152 17.27 0.59 -11.36
C THR A 152 16.52 -0.56 -12.06
N LEU A 153 15.19 -0.54 -12.19
CA LEU A 153 14.39 -1.57 -12.87
C LEU A 153 13.78 -1.10 -14.20
N GLY A 154 14.26 0.01 -14.76
CA GLY A 154 13.82 0.50 -16.06
C GLY A 154 13.03 1.80 -16.04
N GLY A 155 13.29 2.68 -15.07
CA GLY A 155 13.00 4.11 -15.22
C GLY A 155 13.57 4.60 -16.54
N SER A 156 12.71 5.04 -17.47
CA SER A 156 13.11 5.40 -18.82
C SER A 156 14.12 6.55 -18.82
N ARG A 157 15.40 6.24 -19.09
CA ARG A 157 16.26 7.15 -19.86
C ARG A 157 16.23 6.66 -21.31
N PRO A 158 15.63 7.42 -22.24
CA PRO A 158 15.90 7.26 -23.66
C PRO A 158 17.40 7.52 -23.88
N GLY A 159 18.18 6.46 -24.04
CA GLY A 159 19.62 6.53 -24.24
C GLY A 159 20.17 5.13 -24.55
N PRO A 160 21.20 5.02 -25.41
CA PRO A 160 21.75 3.73 -25.81
C PRO A 160 22.28 2.96 -24.58
N PRO A 161 22.11 1.63 -24.51
CA PRO A 161 22.39 0.82 -23.34
C PRO A 161 23.90 0.68 -23.12
N THR A 162 24.51 1.58 -22.34
CA THR A 162 25.88 1.36 -21.82
C THR A 162 25.80 0.55 -20.52
N GLY A 163 25.80 -0.78 -20.62
CA GLY A 163 26.29 -1.64 -19.54
C GLY A 163 25.50 -2.90 -19.17
N ARG A 164 24.26 -3.11 -19.65
CA ARG A 164 23.52 -4.36 -19.39
C ARG A 164 23.35 -5.15 -20.68
N LEU A 165 24.02 -6.29 -20.76
CA LEU A 165 24.07 -7.13 -21.97
C LEU A 165 22.68 -7.70 -22.34
N LEU A 166 21.73 -7.74 -21.41
CA LEU A 166 20.38 -8.27 -21.58
C LEU A 166 19.32 -7.38 -20.91
N PRO A 167 18.24 -6.99 -21.61
CA PRO A 167 17.14 -6.24 -21.02
C PRO A 167 16.29 -7.16 -20.11
N ILE A 168 16.03 -6.73 -18.87
CA ILE A 168 15.08 -7.38 -17.96
C ILE A 168 13.80 -6.56 -18.01
N THR A 169 12.70 -7.15 -18.44
CA THR A 169 11.38 -6.52 -18.42
C THR A 169 10.62 -6.98 -17.18
N LEU A 170 9.99 -6.03 -16.48
CA LEU A 170 9.08 -6.35 -15.38
C LEU A 170 7.73 -6.69 -15.99
N GLY A 171 7.24 -7.92 -15.78
CA GLY A 171 5.90 -8.39 -16.13
C GLY A 171 4.88 -7.99 -15.07
N GLN A 172 3.85 -8.81 -14.85
CA GLN A 172 2.84 -8.53 -13.84
C GLN A 172 3.42 -8.71 -12.43
N VAL A 173 2.94 -7.88 -11.50
CA VAL A 173 3.28 -7.97 -10.09
C VAL A 173 2.01 -8.21 -9.32
N PHE A 174 2.01 -9.24 -8.49
CA PHE A 174 0.90 -9.63 -7.65
C PHE A 174 1.32 -9.67 -6.18
N GLN A 175 0.31 -9.57 -5.33
CA GLN A 175 0.44 -9.74 -3.90
C GLN A 175 -0.67 -10.69 -3.46
N ARG A 176 -0.29 -11.91 -3.10
CA ARG A 176 -1.23 -12.90 -2.58
C ARG A 176 -1.22 -12.78 -1.06
N ILE A 177 -2.40 -12.63 -0.49
CA ILE A 177 -2.60 -12.48 0.95
C ILE A 177 -3.52 -13.60 1.42
N ASP A 178 -3.06 -14.33 2.43
CA ASP A 178 -3.86 -15.30 3.16
C ASP A 178 -3.87 -14.96 4.65
N ILE A 179 -5.04 -14.56 5.14
CA ILE A 179 -5.23 -14.06 6.50
C ILE A 179 -5.20 -15.17 7.53
N LEU A 180 -5.58 -16.40 7.13
CA LEU A 180 -5.63 -17.54 8.02
C LEU A 180 -4.21 -18.01 8.37
N SER A 181 -3.35 -18.15 7.36
CA SER A 181 -1.95 -18.54 7.52
C SER A 181 -1.00 -17.37 7.77
N LYS A 182 -1.50 -16.13 7.69
CA LYS A 182 -0.75 -14.88 7.71
C LYS A 182 0.30 -14.80 6.60
N ASP A 183 0.04 -15.44 5.46
CA ASP A 183 0.94 -15.38 4.31
C ASP A 183 0.76 -14.10 3.51
N PHE A 184 1.87 -13.58 3.03
CA PHE A 184 1.96 -12.39 2.22
C PHE A 184 3.05 -12.58 1.16
N ASP A 185 2.64 -13.05 -0.01
CA ASP A 185 3.54 -13.37 -1.10
C ASP A 185 3.59 -12.21 -2.10
N ASN A 186 4.74 -11.56 -2.24
CA ASN A 186 4.97 -10.64 -3.36
C ASN A 186 5.50 -11.44 -4.55
N ILE A 187 4.74 -11.48 -5.63
CA ILE A 187 5.03 -12.28 -6.82
C ILE A 187 5.31 -11.32 -7.97
N ALA A 188 6.50 -11.39 -8.56
CA ALA A 188 6.87 -10.62 -9.74
C ALA A 188 7.18 -11.55 -10.91
N GLU A 189 6.47 -11.36 -12.01
CA GLU A 189 6.83 -11.93 -13.30
C GLU A 189 7.91 -11.06 -13.93
N LEU A 190 8.94 -11.68 -14.48
CA LEU A 190 10.09 -11.05 -15.10
C LEU A 190 10.34 -11.76 -16.43
N GLU A 191 10.62 -11.00 -17.48
CA GLU A 191 11.09 -11.58 -18.73
C GLU A 191 12.53 -11.16 -18.93
N LEU A 192 13.38 -12.15 -19.14
CA LEU A 192 14.80 -11.96 -19.41
C LEU A 192 14.96 -11.98 -20.92
N GLY A 193 15.28 -10.84 -21.49
CA GLY A 193 15.77 -10.77 -22.87
C GLY A 193 17.03 -11.61 -22.97
N VAL A 194 17.15 -12.38 -24.05
CA VAL A 194 18.32 -13.21 -24.36
C VAL A 194 18.89 -12.78 -25.71
N PRO A 195 20.16 -13.06 -26.01
CA PRO A 195 20.72 -12.73 -27.31
C PRO A 195 19.97 -13.50 -28.40
N TRP A 196 19.72 -12.85 -29.54
CA TRP A 196 19.22 -13.55 -30.73
C TRP A 196 20.15 -14.72 -31.07
N PRO A 197 19.63 -15.93 -31.38
CA PRO A 197 18.26 -16.28 -31.75
C PRO A 197 17.40 -16.90 -30.62
N LEU A 198 17.80 -16.76 -29.35
CA LEU A 198 17.10 -17.41 -28.26
C LEU A 198 15.76 -16.69 -27.93
N PRO A 199 14.70 -17.42 -27.55
CA PRO A 199 13.47 -16.82 -27.07
C PRO A 199 13.64 -16.25 -25.65
N PRO A 200 12.95 -15.15 -25.28
CA PRO A 200 12.96 -14.60 -23.93
C PRO A 200 12.62 -15.65 -22.87
N VAL A 201 13.29 -15.57 -21.71
CA VAL A 201 13.05 -16.49 -20.59
C VAL A 201 12.13 -15.82 -19.58
N GLU A 202 10.97 -16.40 -19.36
CA GLU A 202 10.02 -15.96 -18.34
C GLU A 202 10.38 -16.55 -16.99
N VAL A 203 10.40 -15.72 -15.95
CA VAL A 203 10.74 -16.09 -14.59
C VAL A 203 9.74 -15.46 -13.63
N THR A 204 9.22 -16.26 -12.71
CA THR A 204 8.40 -15.77 -11.59
C THR A 204 9.22 -15.79 -10.32
N ALA A 205 9.47 -14.62 -9.74
CA ALA A 205 10.06 -14.48 -8.43
C ALA A 205 8.96 -14.30 -7.38
N THR A 206 8.89 -15.19 -6.40
CA THR A 206 7.97 -15.12 -5.27
C THR A 206 8.75 -14.85 -4.00
N LEU A 207 8.44 -13.74 -3.36
CA LEU A 207 8.97 -13.38 -2.05
C LEU A 207 7.90 -13.69 -1.01
N ALA A 208 8.10 -14.76 -0.26
CA ALA A 208 7.22 -15.16 0.81
C ALA A 208 7.49 -14.33 2.07
N HIS A 209 6.43 -13.76 2.62
CA HIS A 209 6.46 -13.04 3.89
C HIS A 209 5.34 -13.54 4.80
N LYS A 210 5.54 -13.41 6.10
CA LYS A 210 4.45 -13.38 7.07
C LYS A 210 4.03 -11.95 7.33
N PHE A 211 2.76 -11.73 7.64
CA PHE A 211 2.29 -10.40 8.01
C PHE A 211 1.61 -10.35 9.37
N GLU A 212 1.78 -9.23 10.05
CA GLU A 212 1.16 -8.90 11.33
C GLU A 212 0.51 -7.52 11.23
N LEU A 213 -0.69 -7.39 11.79
CA LEU A 213 -1.37 -6.09 11.89
C LEU A 213 -0.82 -5.33 13.10
N ILE A 214 -0.41 -4.07 12.87
CA ILE A 214 0.08 -3.15 13.89
C ILE A 214 -0.84 -1.93 13.90
N GLY A 215 -1.58 -1.73 15.00
CA GLY A 215 -2.60 -0.67 15.06
C GLY A 215 -3.82 -0.99 14.19
N SER A 216 -4.47 0.04 13.64
CA SER A 216 -5.72 -0.11 12.86
C SER A 216 -5.48 -0.35 11.36
N SER A 217 -4.44 0.24 10.77
CA SER A 217 -4.19 0.24 9.31
C SER A 217 -2.78 -0.17 8.89
N ASN A 218 -1.83 -0.30 9.83
CA ASN A 218 -0.44 -0.62 9.49
C ASN A 218 -0.20 -2.13 9.49
N ILE A 219 0.51 -2.61 8.50
CA ILE A 219 0.88 -4.01 8.32
C ILE A 219 2.39 -4.10 8.31
N LYS A 220 2.92 -4.94 9.19
CA LYS A 220 4.32 -5.34 9.17
C LYS A 220 4.45 -6.66 8.46
N ILE A 221 5.35 -6.73 7.49
CA ILE A 221 5.72 -7.95 6.79
C ILE A 221 7.10 -8.41 7.24
N ILE A 222 7.28 -9.72 7.37
CA ILE A 222 8.52 -10.37 7.78
C ILE A 222 8.90 -11.37 6.71
N PHE A 223 10.04 -11.14 6.07
CA PHE A 223 10.54 -11.96 4.98
C PHE A 223 10.96 -13.36 5.46
N GLU A 224 10.43 -14.37 4.79
CA GLU A 224 10.78 -15.77 5.03
C GLU A 224 11.82 -16.25 4.03
N LYS A 225 11.44 -16.29 2.74
CA LYS A 225 12.25 -16.84 1.65
C LYS A 225 11.92 -16.23 0.30
N THR A 226 12.84 -16.41 -0.65
CA THR A 226 12.61 -16.11 -2.07
C THR A 226 12.63 -17.40 -2.86
N THR A 227 11.62 -17.62 -3.67
CA THR A 227 11.54 -18.74 -4.61
C THR A 227 11.51 -18.18 -6.02
N VAL A 228 12.36 -18.70 -6.89
CA VAL A 228 12.40 -18.31 -8.30
C VAL A 228 11.98 -19.52 -9.13
N LYS A 229 10.95 -19.34 -9.96
CA LYS A 229 10.42 -20.36 -10.87
C LYS A 229 10.62 -19.90 -12.30
N THR A 230 11.12 -20.77 -13.16
CA THR A 230 11.11 -20.53 -14.61
C THR A 230 9.73 -20.88 -15.16
N THR A 231 9.15 -19.99 -15.95
CA THR A 231 7.86 -20.15 -16.61
C THR A 231 8.06 -20.45 -18.10
N GLY A 232 7.05 -20.99 -18.79
CA GLY A 232 7.11 -21.30 -20.22
C GLY A 232 7.82 -22.62 -20.53
N ASN A 233 8.67 -22.65 -21.57
CA ASN A 233 9.36 -23.87 -22.04
C ASN A 233 10.36 -24.44 -21.02
N LEU A 234 10.68 -23.67 -19.97
CA LEU A 234 11.57 -24.07 -18.87
C LEU A 234 10.81 -24.36 -17.56
N SER A 235 9.48 -24.50 -17.62
CA SER A 235 8.62 -24.86 -16.48
C SER A 235 8.94 -26.23 -15.85
N GLN A 236 9.69 -27.07 -16.57
CA GLN A 236 10.15 -28.38 -16.08
C GLN A 236 11.28 -28.28 -15.05
N LEU A 237 11.93 -27.12 -14.91
CA LEU A 237 13.00 -26.93 -13.93
C LEU A 237 12.40 -26.76 -12.53
N PRO A 238 12.97 -27.43 -11.51
CA PRO A 238 12.49 -27.30 -10.14
C PRO A 238 12.66 -25.85 -9.65
N PRO A 239 11.69 -25.32 -8.87
CA PRO A 239 11.81 -24.01 -8.23
C PRO A 239 13.10 -23.90 -7.44
N LEU A 240 13.88 -22.86 -7.68
CA LEU A 240 15.09 -22.59 -6.91
C LEU A 240 14.73 -21.76 -5.69
N GLU A 241 14.96 -22.32 -4.50
CA GLU A 241 14.86 -21.59 -3.24
C GLU A 241 16.18 -20.88 -2.98
N LEU A 242 16.15 -19.55 -3.01
CA LEU A 242 17.31 -18.75 -2.65
C LEU A 242 17.12 -18.25 -1.21
N PRO A 243 18.02 -18.62 -0.28
CA PRO A 243 17.94 -18.13 1.10
C PRO A 243 18.22 -16.63 1.19
N ARG A 244 18.77 -16.01 0.13
CA ARG A 244 19.11 -14.59 0.05
C ARG A 244 18.77 -14.01 -1.31
N PHE A 245 18.28 -12.77 -1.29
CA PHE A 245 17.98 -11.95 -2.48
C PHE A 245 19.22 -11.77 -3.36
N PRO A 246 19.10 -11.85 -4.69
CA PRO A 246 20.09 -11.24 -5.59
C PRO A 246 20.17 -9.74 -5.26
N ASP A 247 21.38 -9.22 -5.02
CA ASP A 247 21.58 -7.82 -4.58
C ASP A 247 20.92 -6.79 -5.52
N ALA A 248 20.74 -7.14 -6.80
CA ALA A 248 20.12 -6.29 -7.82
C ALA A 248 18.63 -5.98 -7.59
N LEU A 249 17.91 -6.76 -6.76
CA LEU A 249 16.49 -6.58 -6.49
C LEU A 249 16.20 -6.25 -5.00
N ARG A 250 17.25 -6.04 -4.19
CA ARG A 250 17.13 -5.80 -2.74
C ARG A 250 16.57 -4.40 -2.46
N PRO A 251 15.54 -4.26 -1.61
CA PRO A 251 15.18 -2.98 -1.00
C PRO A 251 16.31 -2.49 -0.07
N PRO A 252 16.63 -1.18 -0.04
CA PRO A 252 17.82 -0.64 0.64
C PRO A 252 17.87 -0.77 2.17
N SER A 253 16.85 -1.34 2.82
CA SER A 253 16.82 -1.57 4.27
C SER A 253 17.32 -2.97 4.59
N ASP A 254 18.39 -3.07 5.41
CA ASP A 254 18.95 -4.30 5.99
C ASP A 254 17.98 -5.07 6.91
N THR A 255 16.71 -4.65 6.97
CA THR A 255 15.72 -5.24 7.84
C THR A 255 14.96 -6.30 7.05
N ARG A 256 15.01 -7.54 7.53
CA ARG A 256 14.15 -8.67 7.11
C ARG A 256 12.64 -8.37 7.23
N SER A 257 12.25 -7.14 7.59
CA SER A 257 10.88 -6.72 7.74
C SER A 257 10.63 -5.39 7.04
N GLY A 258 9.44 -5.26 6.45
CA GLY A 258 8.92 -4.01 5.91
C GLY A 258 7.63 -3.62 6.63
N GLU A 259 7.26 -2.36 6.57
CA GLU A 259 5.99 -1.85 7.10
C GLU A 259 5.31 -0.99 6.04
N PHE A 260 3.98 -1.06 5.98
CA PHE A 260 3.17 -0.21 5.13
C PHE A 260 1.79 0.00 5.74
N GLU A 261 1.17 1.12 5.40
CA GLU A 261 -0.18 1.48 5.80
C GLU A 261 -1.17 1.19 4.66
N VAL A 262 -2.34 0.64 4.98
CA VAL A 262 -3.49 0.58 4.06
C VAL A 262 -4.33 1.84 4.27
N THR A 263 -4.27 2.76 3.31
CA THR A 263 -4.94 4.06 3.40
C THR A 263 -6.31 4.09 2.73
N TYR A 264 -6.58 3.14 1.83
CA TYR A 264 -7.88 2.96 1.22
C TYR A 264 -8.11 1.50 0.85
N LEU A 265 -9.31 0.99 1.11
CA LEU A 265 -9.70 -0.38 0.82
C LEU A 265 -11.20 -0.44 0.52
N ASP A 266 -11.55 -0.95 -0.66
CA ASP A 266 -12.92 -1.28 -1.05
C ASP A 266 -13.02 -2.76 -1.46
N ASN A 267 -13.97 -3.15 -2.33
CA ASN A 267 -14.13 -4.52 -2.79
C ASN A 267 -13.16 -4.94 -3.91
N ASP A 268 -12.65 -3.99 -4.69
CA ASP A 268 -11.86 -4.25 -5.90
C ASP A 268 -10.52 -3.51 -5.96
N THR A 269 -10.32 -2.50 -5.12
CA THR A 269 -9.22 -1.56 -5.13
C THR A 269 -8.66 -1.40 -3.73
N ARG A 270 -7.32 -1.34 -3.66
CA ARG A 270 -6.60 -1.06 -2.44
C ARG A 270 -5.43 -0.12 -2.71
N ILE A 271 -5.29 0.87 -1.83
CA ILE A 271 -4.14 1.79 -1.84
C ILE A 271 -3.34 1.57 -0.57
N THR A 272 -2.02 1.50 -0.74
CA THR A 272 -1.09 1.43 0.38
C THR A 272 0.01 2.47 0.28
N ARG A 273 0.53 2.86 1.45
CA ARG A 273 1.66 3.78 1.63
C ARG A 273 2.78 3.02 2.32
N GLY A 274 3.96 2.91 1.69
CA GLY A 274 5.12 2.30 2.34
C GLY A 274 5.78 3.22 3.39
N ASP A 275 6.84 2.72 4.03
CA ASP A 275 7.64 3.43 5.05
C ASP A 275 8.15 4.82 4.60
N ARG A 276 8.38 5.00 3.30
CA ARG A 276 8.83 6.25 2.66
C ARG A 276 7.70 7.01 1.98
N ALA A 277 6.45 6.76 2.40
CA ALA A 277 5.23 7.28 1.78
C ALA A 277 5.09 6.93 0.28
N GLU A 278 5.69 5.82 -0.16
CA GLU A 278 5.54 5.33 -1.53
C GLU A 278 4.09 4.91 -1.80
N LEU A 279 3.51 5.45 -2.86
CA LEU A 279 2.14 5.14 -3.28
C LEU A 279 2.13 3.82 -4.04
N ARG A 280 1.26 2.89 -3.62
CA ARG A 280 1.00 1.64 -4.33
C ARG A 280 -0.49 1.45 -4.54
N VAL A 281 -0.90 1.18 -5.77
CA VAL A 281 -2.30 0.97 -6.16
C VAL A 281 -2.47 -0.45 -6.65
N PHE A 282 -3.42 -1.17 -6.05
CA PHE A 282 -3.73 -2.55 -6.34
C PHE A 282 -5.19 -2.74 -6.74
N VAL A 283 -5.44 -3.75 -7.57
CA VAL A 283 -6.78 -4.25 -7.86
C VAL A 283 -6.86 -5.75 -7.60
N ILE A 284 -8.01 -6.24 -7.12
CA ILE A 284 -8.22 -7.66 -6.89
C ILE A 284 -8.36 -8.41 -8.23
N THR A 285 -7.87 -9.65 -8.30
CA THR A 285 -7.90 -10.52 -9.49
C THR A 285 -8.28 -11.95 -9.14
#